data_AF-A0A4U8SYR1-F1
#
_entry.id   AF-A0A4U8SYR1-F1
#
_cell.length_a   1.000
_cell.length_b   1.000
_cell.length_c   1.000
_cell.angle_alpha   90.00
_cell.angle_beta   90.00
_cell.angle_gamma   90.00
#
_symmetry.space_group_name_H-M   'P 1'
#
loop_
_entity.id
_entity.type
_entity.pdbx_description
1 polymer ?
#
loop_
_entity_poly.entity_id
_entity_poly.type
_entity_poly.pdbx_seq_one_letter_code
_entity_poly.pdbx_strand_id
1 'polypeptide(L)' 'MNETLSTDTLNTDIFTQRLEEKSRILQQCQQSKSFSSCSKCESFLACETRQEYVKAVYESMSKGQQGGFDFN' A
#
# COMPACT_ATOMS: atom_id res chain seq x y z
N MET A 1 -24.20 -25.65 -14.87
CA MET A 1 -23.62 -25.19 -13.60
C MET A 1 -22.93 -23.86 -13.88
N ASN A 2 -23.69 -22.85 -13.54
CA ASN A 2 -23.40 -21.45 -13.32
C ASN A 2 -22.33 -21.26 -12.25
N GLU A 3 -21.19 -20.66 -12.59
CA GLU A 3 -20.41 -19.88 -11.62
C GLU A 3 -19.69 -18.75 -12.37
N THR A 4 -19.93 -17.55 -11.87
CA THR A 4 -19.68 -16.23 -12.44
C THR A 4 -18.21 -16.01 -12.83
N LEU A 5 -18.00 -15.58 -14.07
CA LEU A 5 -16.76 -14.97 -14.52
C LEU A 5 -16.59 -13.63 -13.79
N SER A 6 -15.97 -13.67 -12.62
CA SER A 6 -15.75 -12.52 -11.74
C SER A 6 -14.82 -11.51 -12.43
N THR A 7 -15.27 -10.27 -12.50
CA THR A 7 -14.57 -9.05 -12.95
C THR A 7 -13.39 -8.64 -12.04
N ASP A 8 -12.67 -9.62 -11.49
CA ASP A 8 -11.75 -9.45 -10.35
C ASP A 8 -10.26 -9.51 -10.77
N THR A 9 -9.95 -10.14 -11.91
CA THR A 9 -8.55 -10.32 -12.39
C THR A 9 -7.94 -9.07 -13.02
N LEU A 10 -8.75 -8.17 -13.61
CA LEU A 10 -8.26 -6.96 -14.30
C LEU A 10 -7.94 -5.78 -13.37
N ASN A 11 -8.55 -5.74 -12.18
CA ASN A 11 -8.37 -4.64 -11.21
C ASN A 11 -7.24 -4.93 -10.19
N THR A 12 -6.95 -6.20 -9.95
CA THR A 12 -5.84 -6.62 -9.07
C THR A 12 -4.48 -6.10 -9.55
N ASP A 13 -4.32 -5.91 -10.87
CA ASP A 13 -3.06 -5.47 -11.48
C ASP A 13 -2.67 -4.02 -11.10
N ILE A 14 -3.60 -3.05 -11.18
CA ILE A 14 -3.26 -1.64 -10.91
C ILE A 14 -2.89 -1.39 -9.44
N PHE A 15 -3.55 -2.07 -8.50
CA PHE A 15 -3.21 -1.93 -7.08
C PHE A 15 -1.91 -2.63 -6.73
N THR A 16 -1.62 -3.76 -7.38
CA THR A 16 -0.33 -4.45 -7.23
C THR A 16 0.81 -3.58 -7.74
N GLN A 17 0.68 -3.02 -8.95
CA GLN A 17 1.68 -2.11 -9.51
C GLN A 17 1.92 -0.87 -8.65
N ARG A 18 0.85 -0.28 -8.09
CA ARG A 18 0.97 0.85 -7.16
C ARG A 18 1.68 0.46 -5.87
N LEU A 19 1.35 -0.71 -5.30
CA LEU A 19 2.02 -1.22 -4.12
C LEU A 19 3.50 -1.46 -4.39
N GLU A 20 3.86 -2.07 -5.52
CA GLU A 20 5.26 -2.29 -5.90
C GLU A 20 6.02 -0.96 -6.04
N GLU A 21 5.46 0.02 -6.73
CA GLU A 21 6.13 1.31 -6.91
C GLU A 21 6.30 2.05 -5.58
N LYS A 22 5.25 2.12 -4.75
CA LYS A 22 5.35 2.76 -3.44
C LYS A 22 6.28 2.01 -2.49
N SER A 23 6.37 0.68 -2.59
CA SER A 23 7.35 -0.13 -1.85
C SER A 23 8.77 0.22 -2.26
N ARG A 24 9.03 0.34 -3.56
CA ARG A 24 10.34 0.71 -4.11
C ARG A 24 10.78 2.09 -3.65
N ILE A 25 9.89 3.08 -3.70
CA ILE A 25 10.17 4.45 -3.22
C ILE A 25 10.47 4.44 -1.72
N LEU A 26 9.69 3.71 -0.92
CA LEU A 26 9.92 3.60 0.53
C LEU A 26 11.26 2.96 0.86
N GLN A 27 11.62 1.89 0.16
CA GLN A 27 12.93 1.22 0.33
C GLN A 27 14.09 2.14 -0.07
N GLN A 28 13.96 2.90 -1.15
CA GLN A 28 14.97 3.90 -1.53
C GLN A 28 15.11 5.01 -0.49
N CYS A 29 14.00 5.49 0.07
CA CYS A 29 13.99 6.48 1.15
C CYS A 29 14.67 5.94 2.41
N GLN A 30 14.41 4.67 2.76
CA GLN A 30 15.09 4.00 3.88
C GLN A 30 16.59 3.90 3.64
N GLN A 31 17.02 3.45 2.45
CA GLN A 31 18.43 3.31 2.10
C GLN A 31 19.15 4.67 2.07
N SER A 32 18.56 5.72 1.49
CA SER A 32 19.18 7.05 1.42
C SER A 32 19.38 7.69 2.79
N LYS A 33 18.54 7.31 3.77
CA LYS A 33 18.66 7.72 5.18
C LYS A 33 19.39 6.69 6.05
N SER A 34 19.88 5.59 5.47
CA SER A 34 20.54 4.48 6.18
C SER A 34 19.67 3.86 7.29
N PHE A 35 18.35 3.83 7.09
CA PHE A 35 17.41 3.13 7.96
C PHE A 35 17.08 1.74 7.43
N SER A 36 16.95 0.78 8.35
CA SER A 36 16.48 -0.57 8.02
C SER A 36 14.95 -0.72 8.10
N SER A 37 14.27 0.29 8.66
CA SER A 37 12.82 0.35 8.81
C SER A 37 12.40 1.80 9.05
N CYS A 38 11.19 2.16 8.62
CA CYS A 38 10.64 3.48 8.90
C CYS A 38 10.48 3.76 10.39
N SER A 39 10.38 2.74 11.26
CA SER A 39 10.27 2.96 12.72
C SER A 39 11.48 3.67 13.33
N LYS A 40 12.62 3.67 12.64
CA LYS A 40 13.83 4.40 13.03
C LYS A 40 13.84 5.86 12.53
N CYS A 41 12.86 6.25 11.72
CA CYS A 41 12.75 7.59 11.17
C CYS A 41 12.05 8.51 12.18
N GLU A 42 12.68 9.65 12.49
CA GLU A 42 12.11 10.68 13.39
C GLU A 42 10.75 11.18 12.90
N SER A 43 10.54 11.20 11.58
CA SER A 43 9.28 11.59 10.97
C SER A 43 8.27 10.45 10.85
N PHE A 44 8.43 9.31 11.53
CA PHE A 44 7.62 8.08 11.31
C PHE A 44 6.10 8.33 11.18
N LEU A 45 5.52 9.16 12.06
CA LEU A 45 4.08 9.46 12.04
C LEU A 45 3.69 10.44 10.92
N ALA A 46 4.57 11.41 10.60
CA ALA A 46 4.33 12.47 9.62
C ALA A 46 4.96 12.20 8.23
N CYS A 47 5.60 11.04 8.04
CA CYS A 47 6.34 10.74 6.83
C CYS A 47 5.37 10.39 5.70
N GLU A 48 5.23 11.31 4.74
CA GLU A 48 4.35 11.15 3.57
C GLU A 48 4.70 9.88 2.78
N THR A 49 5.97 9.60 2.50
CA THR A 49 6.39 8.38 1.80
C THR A 49 5.90 7.10 2.49
N ARG A 50 5.94 7.07 3.83
CA ARG A 50 5.40 5.95 4.60
C ARG A 50 3.87 5.90 4.50
N GLN A 51 3.20 7.03 4.64
CA GLN A 51 1.74 7.10 4.56
C GLN A 51 1.22 6.66 3.19
N GLU A 52 1.87 7.06 2.10
CA GLU A 52 1.55 6.61 0.75
C GLU A 52 1.73 5.11 0.56
N TYR A 53 2.82 4.53 1.09
CA TYR A 53 3.02 3.09 1.08
C TYR A 53 1.91 2.36 1.86
N VAL A 54 1.60 2.81 3.09
CA VAL A 54 0.53 2.22 3.91
C VAL A 54 -0.81 2.29 3.19
N LYS A 55 -1.12 3.43 2.55
CA LYS A 55 -2.31 3.59 1.73
C LYS A 55 -2.36 2.58 0.58
N ALA A 56 -1.26 2.42 -0.16
CA ALA A 56 -1.17 1.47 -1.26
C ALA A 56 -1.34 0.01 -0.80
N VAL A 57 -0.83 -0.35 0.39
CA VAL A 57 -1.07 -1.67 1.00
C VAL A 57 -2.56 -1.88 1.26
N TYR A 58 -3.23 -0.92 1.91
CA TYR A 58 -4.66 -1.03 2.18
C TYR A 58 -5.48 -1.12 0.89
N GLU A 59 -5.20 -0.27 -0.09
CA GLU A 59 -5.86 -0.31 -1.40
C GLU A 59 -5.63 -1.64 -2.13
N SER A 60 -4.44 -2.22 -2.05
CA SER A 60 -4.14 -3.54 -2.64
C SER A 60 -4.91 -4.66 -1.93
N MET A 61 -4.95 -4.66 -0.61
CA MET A 61 -5.66 -5.67 0.17
C MET A 61 -7.19 -5.57 0.00
N SER A 62 -7.72 -4.37 -0.15
CA SER A 62 -9.15 -4.14 -0.33
C SER A 62 -9.59 -4.08 -1.79
N LYS A 63 -8.66 -4.20 -2.74
CA LYS A 63 -8.87 -3.97 -4.19
C LYS A 63 -9.56 -2.62 -4.45
N GLY A 64 -9.11 -1.58 -3.75
CA GLY A 64 -9.63 -0.22 -3.83
C GLY A 64 -10.99 -0.02 -3.18
N GLN A 65 -11.56 -1.02 -2.52
CA GLN A 65 -12.74 -0.85 -1.70
C GLN A 65 -12.34 -0.13 -0.42
N GLN A 66 -12.91 1.04 -0.17
CA GLN A 66 -12.69 1.73 1.09
C GLN A 66 -13.55 1.05 2.15
N GLY A 67 -12.97 0.05 2.83
CA GLY A 67 -13.60 -0.58 3.98
C GLY A 67 -13.81 0.48 5.05
N GLY A 68 -15.08 0.76 5.39
CA GLY A 68 -15.42 1.64 6.50
C GLY A 68 -14.77 1.11 7.77
N PHE A 69 -13.77 1.83 8.27
CA PHE A 69 -13.18 1.54 9.57
C PHE A 69 -14.05 2.24 10.62
N ASP A 70 -15.09 1.54 11.09
CA ASP A 70 -15.89 2.00 12.23
C ASP A 70 -15.07 1.77 13.51
N PHE A 71 -14.55 2.88 14.08
CA PHE A 71 -13.96 2.90 15.41
C PHE A 71 -15.01 3.39 16.41
N ASN A 72 -16.07 2.61 16.62
CA ASN A 72 -17.05 2.90 17.67
C ASN A 72 -16.78 2.06 18.92
#